data_AF-A0A848FLJ4-F1
#
_entry.id   AF-A0A848FLJ4-F1
#
_cell.length_a   1.000
_cell.length_b   1.000
_cell.length_c   1.000
_cell.angle_alpha   90.00
_cell.angle_beta   90.00
_cell.angle_gamma   90.00
#
_symmetry.space_group_name_H-M   'P 1'
#
loop_
_entity.id
_entity.type
_entity.pdbx_description
1 polymer ?
#
loop_
_entity_poly.entity_id
_entity_poly.type
_entity_poly.pdbx_seq_one_letter_code
_entity_poly.pdbx_strand_id
1 'polypeptide(L)'
;MKNRKIKSITETFDIVLEGSPVTVKATSFETATTEARYRVSINGSPIYIFGWDPHKNRLAAIERSGAAMAIPPQVEQAVAIQIQNKMAA
;
A
#
# COMPACT_ATOMS: atom_id res chain seq x y z
N MET A 1 -25.91 4.91 -17.99
CA MET A 1 -25.11 4.29 -16.90
C MET A 1 -23.84 5.10 -16.76
N LYS A 2 -23.55 5.70 -15.59
CA LYS A 2 -22.36 6.54 -15.41
C LYS A 2 -21.13 5.64 -15.32
N ASN A 3 -20.28 5.64 -16.34
CA ASN A 3 -18.94 5.05 -16.28
C ASN A 3 -18.18 5.68 -15.11
N ARG A 4 -18.13 5.03 -13.95
CA ARG A 4 -17.11 5.34 -12.95
C ARG A 4 -15.79 4.92 -13.58
N LYS A 5 -15.06 5.87 -14.17
CA LYS A 5 -13.62 5.70 -14.36
C LYS A 5 -13.07 5.46 -12.96
N ILE A 6 -12.73 4.22 -12.64
CA ILE A 6 -12.01 3.86 -11.43
C ILE A 6 -10.69 4.62 -11.54
N LYS A 7 -10.59 5.79 -10.89
CA LYS A 7 -9.36 6.57 -10.87
C LYS A 7 -8.42 5.81 -9.95
N SER A 8 -7.51 5.03 -10.51
CA SER A 8 -6.36 4.54 -9.76
C SER A 8 -5.55 5.75 -9.32
N ILE A 9 -5.53 6.02 -8.01
CA ILE A 9 -4.75 7.10 -7.43
C ILE A 9 -3.38 6.51 -7.12
N THR A 10 -2.32 7.15 -7.64
CA THR A 10 -0.95 6.75 -7.33
C THR A 10 -0.29 7.86 -6.54
N GLU A 11 0.13 7.52 -5.33
CA GLU A 11 0.90 8.40 -4.45
C GLU A 11 2.33 7.85 -4.35
N THR A 12 3.31 8.75 -4.42
CA THR A 12 4.71 8.42 -4.18
C THR A 12 5.20 9.28 -3.04
N PHE A 13 5.85 8.68 -2.05
CA PHE A 13 6.34 9.36 -0.87
C PHE A 13 7.55 8.64 -0.29
N ASP A 14 8.41 9.38 0.38
CA ASP A 14 9.60 8.82 1.03
C ASP A 14 9.33 8.57 2.51
N ILE A 15 9.83 7.44 3.00
CA ILE A 15 9.87 7.12 4.44
C ILE A 15 11.30 6.81 4.86
N VAL A 16 11.63 7.00 6.13
CA VAL A 16 12.94 6.61 6.66
C VAL A 16 12.84 5.20 7.22
N LEU A 17 13.62 4.28 6.65
CA LEU A 17 13.75 2.89 7.07
C LEU A 17 15.15 2.64 7.63
N GLU A 18 15.27 2.33 8.92
CA GLU A 18 16.57 2.04 9.57
C GLU A 18 17.64 3.13 9.30
N GLY A 19 17.20 4.40 9.25
CA GLY A 19 18.06 5.55 8.94
C GLY A 19 18.33 5.79 7.45
N SER A 20 17.87 4.92 6.56
CA SER A 20 17.97 5.07 5.10
C SER A 20 16.63 5.54 4.51
N PRO A 21 16.60 6.62 3.69
CA PRO A 21 15.38 7.01 3.00
C PRO A 21 15.02 5.94 1.95
N VAL A 22 13.75 5.53 1.93
CA VAL A 22 13.20 4.62 0.94
C VAL A 22 11.97 5.23 0.29
N THR A 23 11.93 5.19 -1.03
CA THR A 23 10.80 5.69 -1.81
C THR A 23 9.72 4.63 -1.88
N VAL A 24 8.51 5.01 -1.51
CA VAL A 24 7.33 4.15 -1.54
C VAL A 24 6.38 4.66 -2.60
N LYS A 25 6.01 3.76 -3.51
CA LYS A 25 4.99 4.02 -4.53
C LYS A 25 3.76 3.18 -4.22
N ALA A 26 2.67 3.83 -3.85
CA ALA A 26 1.38 3.21 -3.56
C ALA A 26 0.36 3.57 -4.65
N THR A 27 -0.26 2.56 -5.25
CA THR A 27 -1.33 2.74 -6.25
C THR A 27 -2.60 2.06 -5.77
N SER A 28 -3.67 2.83 -5.61
CA SER A 28 -4.98 2.29 -5.26
C SER A 28 -5.59 1.52 -6.43
N PHE A 29 -6.24 0.41 -6.11
CA PHE A 29 -7.03 -0.37 -7.03
C PHE A 29 -8.23 -0.98 -6.29
N GLU A 30 -9.36 -1.04 -6.96
CA GLU A 30 -10.54 -1.75 -6.46
C GLU A 30 -10.49 -3.20 -6.93
N THR A 31 -10.91 -4.10 -6.07
CA THR A 31 -11.16 -5.50 -6.42
C THR A 31 -12.60 -5.69 -6.89
N ALA A 32 -12.91 -6.86 -7.45
CA ALA A 32 -14.29 -7.20 -7.84
C ALA A 32 -15.28 -7.15 -6.67
N THR A 33 -14.79 -7.27 -5.42
CA THR A 33 -15.56 -7.17 -4.17
C THR A 33 -15.69 -5.73 -3.64
N THR A 34 -15.26 -4.72 -4.40
CA THR A 34 -15.22 -3.29 -3.99
C THR A 34 -14.34 -2.96 -2.79
N GLU A 35 -13.48 -3.90 -2.36
CA GLU A 35 -12.47 -3.61 -1.34
C GLU A 35 -11.37 -2.75 -1.94
N ALA A 36 -11.02 -1.66 -1.22
CA ALA A 36 -9.88 -0.84 -1.54
C ALA A 36 -8.58 -1.59 -1.22
N ARG A 37 -7.75 -1.78 -2.24
CA ARG A 37 -6.40 -2.34 -2.10
C ARG A 37 -5.37 -1.41 -2.69
N TYR A 38 -4.12 -1.58 -2.27
CA TYR A 38 -3.03 -0.71 -2.66
C TYR A 38 -1.84 -1.56 -3.10
N ARG A 39 -1.39 -1.37 -4.34
CA ARG A 39 -0.13 -1.92 -4.83
C ARG A 39 0.99 -1.03 -4.35
N VAL A 40 1.86 -1.56 -3.51
CA VAL A 40 2.95 -0.84 -2.90
C VAL A 40 4.28 -1.41 -3.39
N SER A 41 5.13 -0.57 -3.95
CA SER A 41 6.53 -0.90 -4.20
C SER A 41 7.41 -0.03 -3.30
N ILE A 42 8.37 -0.67 -2.62
CA ILE A 42 9.29 0.00 -1.70
C ILE A 42 10.68 -0.06 -2.34
N ASN A 43 11.26 1.09 -2.68
CA ASN A 43 12.58 1.21 -3.32
C ASN A 43 12.73 0.34 -4.59
N GLY A 44 11.69 0.24 -5.41
CA GLY A 44 11.69 -0.62 -6.62
C GLY A 44 11.59 -2.12 -6.33
N SER A 45 11.36 -2.51 -5.08
CA SER A 45 11.09 -3.91 -4.70
C SER A 45 9.83 -4.44 -5.39
N PRO A 46 9.66 -5.78 -5.45
CA PRO A 46 8.43 -6.40 -5.92
C PRO A 46 7.19 -5.85 -5.20
N ILE A 47 6.06 -5.90 -5.90
CA ILE A 47 4.81 -5.31 -5.41
C ILE A 47 4.30 -6.09 -4.20
N TYR A 48 3.96 -5.33 -3.17
CA TYR A 48 3.17 -5.74 -2.01
C TYR A 48 1.74 -5.27 -2.17
N ILE A 49 0.77 -6.06 -1.74
CA ILE A 49 -0.63 -5.67 -1.72
C ILE A 49 -1.01 -5.34 -0.29
N PHE A 50 -1.33 -4.07 -0.07
CA PHE A 50 -1.91 -3.59 1.16
C PHE A 50 -3.43 -3.58 1.05
N GLY A 51 -4.09 -4.01 2.11
CA GLY A 51 -5.54 -4.02 2.22
C GLY A 51 -5.96 -3.83 3.67
N TRP A 52 -7.26 -3.63 3.89
CA TRP A 52 -7.80 -3.53 5.24
C TRP A 52 -7.71 -4.89 5.93
N ASP A 53 -6.99 -4.94 7.06
CA ASP A 53 -6.90 -6.12 7.91
C ASP A 53 -7.84 -5.95 9.10
N PRO A 54 -8.96 -6.71 9.16
CA PRO A 54 -9.93 -6.58 10.25
C PRO A 54 -9.38 -7.06 11.60
N HIS A 55 -8.35 -7.92 11.62
CA HIS A 55 -7.74 -8.40 12.86
C HIS A 55 -6.83 -7.34 13.49
N LYS A 56 -6.15 -6.54 12.66
CA LYS A 56 -5.29 -5.44 13.11
C LYS A 56 -6.01 -4.09 13.16
N ASN A 57 -7.25 -4.02 12.65
CA ASN A 57 -8.06 -2.80 12.52
C ASN A 57 -7.31 -1.65 11.81
N ARG A 58 -6.53 -1.99 10.77
CA ARG A 58 -5.68 -1.04 10.02
C ARG A 58 -5.38 -1.58 8.62
N LEU A 59 -4.81 -0.74 7.76
CA LEU A 59 -4.16 -1.22 6.53
C LEU A 59 -2.92 -2.06 6.88
N ALA A 60 -2.76 -3.19 6.21
CA ALA A 60 -1.58 -4.05 6.35
C ALA A 60 -1.27 -4.73 5.02
N ALA A 61 -0.04 -5.25 4.88
CA ALA A 61 0.31 -6.10 3.77
C ALA A 61 -0.43 -7.44 3.89
N ILE A 62 -1.38 -7.69 2.99
CA ILE A 62 -2.20 -8.92 2.96
C ILE A 62 -1.69 -9.93 1.94
N GLU A 63 -0.94 -9.46 0.94
CA GLU A 63 -0.35 -10.31 -0.09
C GLU A 63 1.01 -9.76 -0.51
N ARG A 64 1.88 -10.65 -0.94
CA ARG A 64 3.19 -10.31 -1.49
C ARG A 64 3.42 -11.12 -2.77
N SER A 65 4.02 -10.51 -3.78
CA SER A 65 4.54 -11.28 -4.90
C SER A 65 5.57 -12.31 -4.39
N GLY A 66 5.70 -13.46 -5.06
CA GLY A 66 6.63 -14.52 -4.64
C GLY A 66 8.10 -14.07 -4.56
N ALA A 67 8.47 -13.00 -5.26
CA ALA A 67 9.79 -12.38 -5.19
C ALA A 67 9.94 -11.36 -4.04
N ALA A 68 8.85 -10.97 -3.38
CA ALA A 68 8.88 -9.94 -2.35
C ALA A 68 9.36 -10.52 -1.00
N MET A 69 10.34 -9.87 -0.40
CA MET A 69 10.85 -10.23 0.92
C MET A 69 9.83 -9.89 2.01
N ALA A 70 9.97 -10.46 3.20
CA ALA A 70 9.14 -10.04 4.32
C ALA A 70 9.40 -8.56 4.64
N ILE A 71 8.36 -7.74 4.66
CA ILE A 71 8.48 -6.34 5.10
C ILE A 71 8.63 -6.35 6.63
N PRO A 72 9.63 -5.67 7.22
CA PRO A 72 9.71 -5.56 8.66
C PRO A 72 8.45 -4.87 9.22
N PRO A 73 7.89 -5.31 10.36
CA PRO A 73 6.58 -4.83 10.84
C PRO A 73 6.47 -3.31 11.03
N GLN A 74 7.58 -2.67 11.42
CA GLN A 74 7.66 -1.21 11.58
C GLN A 74 7.48 -0.47 10.26
N VAL A 75 8.01 -1.03 9.16
CA VAL A 75 7.91 -0.46 7.81
C VAL A 75 6.50 -0.63 7.27
N GLU A 76 5.94 -1.84 7.43
CA GLU A 76 4.56 -2.12 7.04
C GLU A 76 3.63 -1.10 7.68
N GLN A 77 3.80 -0.86 9.00
CA GLN A 77 3.00 0.10 9.73
C GLN A 77 3.20 1.54 9.26
N ALA A 78 4.44 1.98 9.04
CA ALA A 78 4.73 3.34 8.57
C ALA A 78 4.11 3.59 7.18
N VAL A 79 4.24 2.62 6.27
CA VAL A 79 3.63 2.65 4.94
C VAL A 79 2.11 2.68 5.03
N ALA A 80 1.51 1.81 5.86
CA ALA A 80 0.06 1.75 6.03
C ALA A 80 -0.52 3.08 6.53
N ILE A 81 0.12 3.71 7.52
CA ILE A 81 -0.29 5.02 8.05
C ILE A 81 -0.20 6.09 6.96
N GLN A 82 0.88 6.11 6.17
CA GLN A 82 1.04 7.08 5.08
C GLN A 82 -0.01 6.91 3.98
N ILE A 83 -0.29 5.67 3.59
CA ILE A 83 -1.35 5.38 2.61
C ILE A 83 -2.71 5.84 3.16
N GLN A 84 -3.01 5.53 4.42
CA GLN A 84 -4.28 5.93 5.04
C GLN A 84 -4.40 7.46 5.11
N ASN A 85 -3.34 8.17 5.52
CA ASN A 85 -3.37 9.63 5.59
C ASN A 85 -3.49 10.31 4.22
N LYS A 86 -2.86 9.75 3.18
CA LYS A 86 -2.83 10.35 1.84
C LYS A 86 -4.02 9.96 0.96
N MET A 87 -4.57 8.77 1.16
CA MET A 87 -5.63 8.21 0.30
C MET A 87 -7.00 8.13 0.98
N ALA A 88 -7.12 8.42 2.28
CA ALA A 88 -8.41 8.62 2.94
C ALA A 88 -8.90 10.08 2.91
N ALA A 89 -8.20 10.97 2.22
CA ALA A 89 -8.52 12.39 2.07
C ALA A 89 -9.32 12.68 0.79
#